data_AF-A0A6M3XVG4-F1
#
_entry.id   AF-A0A6M3XVG4-F1
#
_cell.length_a   1.000
_cell.length_b   1.000
_cell.length_c   1.000
_cell.angle_alpha   90.00
_cell.angle_beta   90.00
_cell.angle_gamma   90.00
#
_symmetry.space_group_name_H-M   'P 1'
#
loop_
_entity.id
_entity.type
_entity.pdbx_description
1 polymer ?
#
loop_
_entity_poly.entity_id
_entity_poly.type
_entity_poly.pdbx_seq_one_letter_code
_entity_poly.pdbx_strand_id
1 'polypeptide(L)'
;MNRVCLTKDRKLIEMQSGGNDREDLMEIRLNTLKQNALNAGYKEDEIEVKWITDEEWTAIQEAERVRNYDPSIEVKAKLAEIDLKSIRAIREYLAAKPDAPAYLKTYEAQAIAERTIITK
;
A
#
# COMPACT_ATOMS: atom_id res chain seq x y z
N MET A 1 23.47 2.43 8.05
CA MET A 1 23.95 2.19 6.67
C MET A 1 23.38 0.88 6.16
N ASN A 2 22.78 0.95 4.98
CA ASN A 2 22.18 -0.17 4.28
C ASN A 2 22.93 -0.39 2.97
N ARG A 3 22.81 -1.58 2.38
CA ARG A 3 23.22 -1.83 1.00
C ARG A 3 22.00 -2.13 0.16
N VAL A 4 21.99 -1.62 -1.06
CA VAL A 4 20.88 -1.76 -1.99
C VAL A 4 21.37 -2.19 -3.36
N CYS A 5 20.53 -2.95 -4.05
CA CYS A 5 20.61 -3.17 -5.47
C CYS A 5 19.42 -2.45 -6.13
N LEU A 6 19.72 -1.57 -7.07
CA LEU A 6 18.76 -0.78 -7.82
C LEU A 6 18.90 -1.09 -9.31
N THR A 7 17.83 -0.91 -10.08
CA THR A 7 17.92 -0.78 -11.53
C THR A 7 18.47 0.60 -11.93
N LYS A 8 18.89 0.79 -13.18
CA LYS A 8 19.30 2.12 -13.70
C LYS A 8 18.19 3.18 -13.65
N ASP A 9 16.93 2.80 -13.71
CA ASP A 9 15.78 3.68 -13.48
C ASP A 9 15.46 3.88 -11.99
N ARG A 10 16.37 3.46 -11.10
CA ARG A 10 16.31 3.61 -9.63
C ARG A 10 15.19 2.85 -8.94
N LYS A 11 14.67 1.79 -9.56
CA LYS A 11 13.74 0.87 -8.89
C LYS A 11 14.51 0.00 -7.90
N LEU A 12 13.97 -0.21 -6.72
CA LEU A 12 14.57 -1.11 -5.73
C LEU A 12 14.41 -2.57 -6.17
N ILE A 13 15.52 -3.32 -6.23
CA ILE A 13 15.54 -4.77 -6.46
C ILE A 13 15.63 -5.50 -5.11
N GLU A 14 16.64 -5.16 -4.31
CA GLU A 14 16.88 -5.79 -3.01
C GLU A 14 17.54 -4.80 -2.05
N MET A 15 17.21 -4.88 -0.76
CA MET A 15 17.86 -4.15 0.33
C MET A 15 18.28 -5.12 1.42
N GLN A 16 19.49 -4.95 1.94
CA GLN A 16 19.95 -5.66 3.13
C GLN A 16 20.55 -4.66 4.13
N SER A 17 20.15 -4.79 5.40
CA SER A 17 20.60 -3.91 6.47
C SER A 17 21.90 -4.41 7.12
N GLY A 18 22.60 -3.48 7.79
CA GLY A 18 23.82 -3.76 8.55
C GLY A 18 24.99 -4.23 7.69
N GLY A 19 26.04 -4.74 8.35
CA GLY A 19 27.23 -5.24 7.67
C GLY A 19 28.20 -4.15 7.18
N ASN A 20 28.19 -2.99 7.81
CA ASN A 20 29.16 -1.92 7.64
C ASN A 20 30.19 -1.87 8.80
N ASP A 21 30.18 -2.90 9.65
CA ASP A 21 31.05 -3.09 10.81
C ASP A 21 32.45 -3.61 10.45
N ARG A 22 32.61 -4.12 9.23
CA ARG A 22 33.80 -4.80 8.72
C ARG A 22 34.09 -4.34 7.30
N GLU A 23 35.00 -3.39 7.17
CA GLU A 23 35.37 -2.75 5.89
C GLU A 23 35.89 -3.77 4.87
N ASP A 24 36.64 -4.78 5.33
CA ASP A 24 37.16 -5.89 4.53
C ASP A 24 36.08 -6.75 3.87
N LEU A 25 34.86 -6.75 4.42
CA LEU A 25 33.72 -7.50 3.91
C LEU A 25 32.76 -6.65 3.08
N MET A 26 32.95 -5.34 3.02
CA MET A 26 31.97 -4.44 2.39
C MET A 26 31.80 -4.69 0.90
N GLU A 27 32.90 -4.89 0.17
CA GLU A 27 32.86 -5.18 -1.27
C GLU A 27 32.23 -6.55 -1.56
N ILE A 28 32.62 -7.58 -0.79
CA ILE A 28 32.05 -8.92 -0.91
C ILE A 28 30.53 -8.88 -0.68
N ARG A 29 30.06 -8.10 0.30
CA ARG A 29 28.64 -7.92 0.60
C ARG A 29 27.88 -7.25 -0.55
N LEU A 30 28.47 -6.27 -1.23
CA LEU A 30 27.88 -5.70 -2.46
C LEU A 30 27.87 -6.73 -3.60
N ASN A 31 28.94 -7.50 -3.76
CA ASN A 31 29.02 -8.55 -4.77
C ASN A 31 27.94 -9.63 -4.54
N THR A 32 27.61 -9.96 -3.30
CA THR A 32 26.48 -10.87 -3.00
C THR A 32 25.15 -10.31 -3.53
N LEU A 33 24.82 -9.04 -3.26
CA LEU A 33 23.60 -8.42 -3.80
C LEU A 33 23.59 -8.38 -5.32
N LYS A 34 24.75 -8.10 -5.92
CA LYS A 34 24.91 -8.13 -7.38
C LYS A 34 24.61 -9.52 -7.94
N GLN A 35 25.18 -10.57 -7.36
CA GLN A 35 24.93 -11.95 -7.79
C GLN A 35 23.48 -12.36 -7.59
N ASN A 36 22.82 -11.93 -6.52
CA ASN A 36 21.38 -12.16 -6.33
C ASN A 36 20.56 -11.56 -7.49
N ALA A 37 20.86 -10.33 -7.89
CA ALA A 37 20.19 -9.67 -9.01
C ALA A 37 20.47 -10.38 -10.35
N LEU A 38 21.71 -10.78 -10.62
CA LEU A 38 22.05 -11.55 -11.82
C LEU A 38 21.32 -12.90 -11.87
N ASN A 39 21.24 -13.61 -10.73
CA ASN A 39 20.51 -14.87 -10.60
C ASN A 39 18.99 -14.70 -10.77
N ALA A 40 18.46 -13.52 -10.44
CA ALA A 40 17.06 -13.15 -10.68
C ALA A 40 16.78 -12.74 -12.14
N GLY A 41 17.80 -12.72 -13.01
CA GLY A 41 17.66 -12.45 -14.44
C GLY A 41 17.90 -11.00 -14.87
N TYR A 42 18.37 -10.14 -13.97
CA TYR A 42 18.81 -8.78 -14.34
C TYR A 42 20.16 -8.82 -15.05
N LYS A 43 20.40 -7.91 -16.01
CA LYS A 43 21.74 -7.76 -16.58
C LYS A 43 22.61 -6.84 -15.72
N GLU A 44 23.91 -7.08 -15.76
CA GLU A 44 24.88 -6.31 -14.98
C GLU A 44 24.87 -4.81 -15.31
N ASP A 45 24.70 -4.47 -16.58
CA ASP A 45 24.63 -3.10 -17.09
C ASP A 45 23.30 -2.40 -16.76
N GLU A 46 22.29 -3.15 -16.30
CA GLU A 46 20.97 -2.66 -15.92
C GLU A 46 20.85 -2.35 -14.41
N ILE A 47 21.87 -2.69 -13.62
CA ILE A 47 21.84 -2.57 -12.16
C ILE A 47 22.92 -1.62 -11.59
N GLU A 48 22.72 -1.23 -10.34
CA GLU A 48 23.65 -0.47 -9.50
C GLU A 48 23.57 -1.03 -8.09
N VAL A 49 24.71 -1.39 -7.51
CA VAL A 49 24.79 -1.86 -6.13
C VAL A 49 25.67 -0.90 -5.34
N LYS A 50 25.16 -0.41 -4.21
CA LYS A 50 25.89 0.56 -3.38
C LYS A 50 25.48 0.50 -1.92
N TRP A 51 26.37 1.02 -1.07
CA TRP A 51 26.03 1.40 0.29
C TRP A 51 25.30 2.74 0.28
N ILE A 52 24.33 2.88 1.18
CA ILE A 52 23.53 4.08 1.33
C ILE A 52 23.36 4.44 2.81
N THR A 53 23.16 5.73 3.06
CA THR A 53 22.79 6.25 4.37
C THR A 53 21.32 5.96 4.69
N ASP A 54 20.91 6.23 5.92
CA ASP A 54 19.52 6.05 6.35
C ASP A 54 18.61 7.12 5.73
N GLU A 55 19.14 8.32 5.44
CA GLU A 55 18.46 9.38 4.68
C GLU A 55 18.24 8.98 3.22
N GLU A 56 19.27 8.45 2.56
CA GLU A 56 19.14 7.93 1.19
C GLU A 56 18.17 6.76 1.13
N TRP A 57 18.18 5.90 2.13
CA TRP A 57 17.21 4.81 2.25
C TRP A 57 15.77 5.33 2.38
N THR A 58 15.56 6.32 3.24
CA THR A 58 14.25 6.96 3.42
C THR A 58 13.76 7.56 2.09
N ALA A 59 14.64 8.18 1.31
CA ALA A 59 14.30 8.71 -0.01
C ALA A 59 13.91 7.61 -1.02
N ILE A 60 14.59 6.45 -1.01
CA ILE A 60 14.24 5.30 -1.85
C ILE A 60 12.87 4.73 -1.44
N GLN A 61 12.61 4.61 -0.14
CA GLN A 61 11.31 4.11 0.35
C GLN A 61 10.16 5.02 -0.10
N GLU A 62 10.35 6.33 -0.02
CA GLU A 62 9.35 7.29 -0.48
C GLU A 62 9.14 7.22 -2.00
N ALA A 63 10.22 7.09 -2.77
CA ALA A 63 10.13 6.93 -4.22
C ALA A 63 9.38 5.65 -4.62
N GLU A 64 9.63 4.53 -3.94
CA GLU A 64 8.90 3.28 -4.15
C GLU A 64 7.43 3.41 -3.73
N ARG A 65 7.13 4.11 -2.64
CA ARG A 65 5.75 4.39 -2.21
C ARG A 65 4.98 5.17 -3.29
N VAL A 66 5.59 6.21 -3.84
CA VAL A 66 4.99 7.02 -4.93
C VAL A 66 4.85 6.21 -6.21
N ARG A 67 5.86 5.41 -6.58
CA ARG A 67 5.82 4.57 -7.79
C ARG A 67 4.71 3.53 -7.73
N ASN A 68 4.50 2.93 -6.56
CA ASN A 68 3.47 1.91 -6.32
C ASN A 68 2.12 2.51 -5.85
N TYR A 69 2.00 3.84 -5.82
CA TYR A 69 0.76 4.50 -5.46
C TYR A 69 -0.26 4.35 -6.60
N ASP A 70 -1.31 3.58 -6.35
CA ASP A 70 -2.46 3.48 -7.24
C ASP A 70 -3.59 4.40 -6.71
N PRO A 71 -3.82 5.59 -7.31
CA PRO A 71 -4.91 6.48 -6.90
C PRO A 71 -6.29 5.83 -7.06
N SER A 72 -6.41 4.75 -7.86
CA SER A 72 -7.66 4.01 -8.01
C SER A 72 -8.12 3.39 -6.70
N ILE A 73 -7.21 3.06 -5.78
CA ILE A 73 -7.55 2.49 -4.47
C ILE A 73 -8.35 3.51 -3.65
N GLU A 74 -7.88 4.75 -3.55
CA GLU A 74 -8.57 5.81 -2.82
C GLU A 74 -9.89 6.21 -3.49
N VAL A 75 -9.90 6.28 -4.82
CA VAL A 75 -11.11 6.59 -5.58
C VAL A 75 -12.17 5.49 -5.40
N LYS A 76 -11.78 4.21 -5.46
CA LYS A 76 -12.68 3.07 -5.21
C LYS A 76 -13.22 3.08 -3.78
N ALA A 77 -12.37 3.38 -2.79
CA ALA A 77 -12.80 3.48 -1.40
C ALA A 77 -13.83 4.61 -1.19
N LYS A 78 -13.58 5.80 -1.76
CA LYS A 78 -14.51 6.94 -1.71
C LYS A 78 -15.81 6.63 -2.46
N LEU A 79 -15.72 5.98 -3.62
CA LEU A 79 -16.91 5.59 -4.39
C LEU A 79 -17.77 4.59 -3.60
N ALA A 80 -17.16 3.58 -3.00
CA ALA A 80 -17.88 2.62 -2.15
C ALA A 80 -18.56 3.30 -0.95
N GLU A 81 -17.90 4.29 -0.32
CA GLU A 81 -18.51 5.08 0.76
C GLU A 81 -19.74 5.86 0.25
N ILE A 82 -19.63 6.50 -0.91
CA ILE A 82 -20.75 7.22 -1.55
C ILE A 82 -21.89 6.26 -1.91
N ASP A 83 -21.59 5.11 -2.48
CA ASP A 83 -22.59 4.11 -2.86
C ASP A 83 -23.34 3.60 -1.62
N LEU A 84 -22.63 3.29 -0.54
CA LEU A 84 -23.25 2.88 0.73
C LEU A 84 -24.13 3.98 1.34
N LYS A 85 -23.69 5.24 1.31
CA LYS A 85 -24.50 6.38 1.75
C LYS A 85 -25.74 6.56 0.87
N SER A 86 -25.59 6.43 -0.44
CA SER A 86 -26.67 6.54 -1.42
C SER A 86 -27.72 5.45 -1.21
N ILE A 87 -27.29 4.19 -1.09
CA ILE A 87 -28.17 3.04 -0.83
C ILE A 87 -28.92 3.24 0.49
N ARG A 88 -28.24 3.72 1.53
CA ARG A 88 -28.87 4.02 2.82
C ARG A 88 -29.94 5.10 2.68
N ALA A 89 -29.62 6.23 2.05
CA ALA A 89 -30.57 7.32 1.87
C ALA A 89 -31.81 6.87 1.08
N ILE A 90 -31.64 6.04 0.04
CA ILE A 90 -32.75 5.46 -0.72
C ILE A 90 -33.61 4.56 0.16
N ARG A 91 -33.00 3.68 0.97
CA ARG A 91 -33.73 2.80 1.89
C ARG A 91 -34.54 3.57 2.92
N GLU A 92 -33.93 4.59 3.54
CA GLU A 92 -34.60 5.47 4.50
C GLU A 92 -35.77 6.22 3.85
N TYR A 93 -35.57 6.76 2.64
CA TYR A 93 -36.62 7.41 1.87
C TYR A 93 -37.78 6.48 1.54
N LEU A 94 -37.49 5.24 1.10
CA LEU A 94 -38.52 4.25 0.78
C LEU A 94 -39.28 3.81 2.03
N ALA A 95 -38.59 3.53 3.14
CA ALA A 95 -39.22 3.14 4.40
C ALA A 95 -40.10 4.25 5.00
N ALA A 96 -39.74 5.52 4.78
CA ALA A 96 -40.53 6.67 5.23
C ALA A 96 -41.85 6.87 4.46
N LYS A 97 -42.06 6.17 3.34
CA LYS A 97 -43.32 6.28 2.58
C LYS A 97 -44.50 5.71 3.36
N PRO A 98 -45.67 6.38 3.36
CA PRO A 98 -46.85 5.89 4.06
C PRO A 98 -47.25 4.46 3.65
N ASP A 99 -47.19 4.19 2.35
CA ASP A 99 -47.53 2.93 1.67
C ASP A 99 -46.36 1.93 1.59
N ALA A 100 -45.19 2.23 2.19
CA ALA A 100 -44.08 1.30 2.17
C ALA A 100 -44.46 -0.04 2.82
N PRO A 101 -44.08 -1.18 2.22
CA PRO A 101 -44.30 -2.49 2.82
C PRO A 101 -43.78 -2.56 4.26
N ALA A 102 -44.55 -3.22 5.14
CA ALA A 102 -44.23 -3.29 6.58
C ALA A 102 -42.82 -3.84 6.84
N TYR A 103 -42.37 -4.83 6.05
CA TYR A 103 -41.03 -5.41 6.20
C TYR A 103 -39.90 -4.39 5.97
N LEU A 104 -40.07 -3.42 5.06
CA LEU A 104 -39.06 -2.37 4.84
C LEU A 104 -38.93 -1.45 6.06
N LYS A 105 -40.07 -1.07 6.68
CA LYS A 105 -40.09 -0.26 7.90
C LYS A 105 -39.42 -1.00 9.07
N THR A 106 -39.71 -2.30 9.21
CA THR A 106 -39.11 -3.15 10.25
C THR A 106 -37.60 -3.28 10.08
N TYR A 107 -37.11 -3.61 8.88
CA TYR A 107 -35.69 -3.77 8.64
C TYR A 107 -34.90 -2.47 8.79
N GLU A 108 -35.48 -1.32 8.44
CA GLU A 108 -34.80 -0.04 8.65
C GLU A 108 -34.74 0.34 10.14
N ALA A 109 -35.81 0.08 10.91
CA ALA A 109 -35.79 0.28 12.36
C ALA A 109 -34.71 -0.58 13.05
N GLN A 110 -34.56 -1.86 12.63
CA GLN A 110 -33.49 -2.74 13.12
C GLN A 110 -32.10 -2.21 12.75
N ALA A 111 -31.91 -1.80 11.49
CA ALA A 111 -30.64 -1.27 11.02
C ALA A 111 -30.23 0.03 11.75
N ILE A 112 -31.18 0.90 12.11
CA ILE A 112 -30.93 2.09 12.94
C ILE A 112 -30.48 1.70 14.35
N ALA A 113 -31.14 0.71 14.97
CA ALA A 113 -30.80 0.23 16.29
C ALA A 113 -29.37 -0.34 16.35
N GLU A 114 -29.00 -1.19 15.38
CA GLU A 114 -27.65 -1.76 15.28
C GLU A 114 -26.57 -0.69 15.07
N ARG A 115 -26.81 0.30 14.20
CA ARG A 115 -25.88 1.42 14.01
C ARG A 115 -25.66 2.21 15.30
N THR A 116 -26.72 2.43 16.07
CA THR A 116 -26.64 3.15 17.36
C THR A 116 -25.78 2.41 18.38
N ILE A 117 -25.72 1.08 18.32
CA ILE A 117 -24.86 0.25 19.18
C ILE A 117 -23.39 0.36 18.77
N ILE A 118 -23.09 0.35 17.47
CA ILE A 118 -21.70 0.35 16.94
C ILE A 118 -21.02 1.73 17.10
N THR A 119 -21.80 2.82 17.21
CA THR A 119 -21.27 4.20 17.28
C THR A 119 -21.10 4.73 18.72
N LYS A 120 -21.33 3.89 19.73
CA LYS A 120 -21.11 4.20 21.16
C LYS A 120 -19.83 3.57 21.67
#